data_AF-A0A1G0SVH6-F1
#
_entry.id   AF-A0A1G0SVH6-F1
#
_cell.length_a   1.000
_cell.length_b   1.000
_cell.length_c   1.000
_cell.angle_alpha   90.00
_cell.angle_beta   90.00
_cell.angle_gamma   90.00
#
_symmetry.space_group_name_H-M   'P 1'
#
loop_
_entity.id
_entity.type
_entity.pdbx_description
1 polymer ?
#
loop_
_entity_poly.entity_id
_entity_poly.type
_entity_poly.pdbx_seq_one_letter_code
_entity_poly.pdbx_strand_id
1 'polypeptide(L)'
;MLTFSWNAPPEFLVVRDQRTFVIVRFTELDERHTQVNLTHIGWGESGEWDAAFEYFKRVWIKVVLPRLKYSFDVGPVDWSNPPTFN
;
A
#
# COMPACT_ATOMS: atom_id res chain seq x y z
N MET A 1 -14.03 7.31 1.31
CA MET A 1 -12.96 6.74 2.16
C MET A 1 -13.10 5.23 2.15
N LEU A 2 -12.03 4.51 1.87
CA LEU A 2 -11.99 3.05 1.91
C LEU A 2 -11.03 2.62 3.02
N THR A 3 -11.46 1.71 3.89
CA THR A 3 -10.66 1.25 5.03
C THR A 3 -10.77 -0.26 5.16
N PHE A 4 -9.64 -0.93 5.39
CA PHE A 4 -9.57 -2.36 5.57
C PHE A 4 -8.43 -2.75 6.51
N SER A 5 -8.58 -3.89 7.18
CA SER A 5 -7.48 -4.51 7.93
C SER A 5 -6.41 -5.03 6.96
N TRP A 6 -5.15 -5.01 7.39
CA TRP A 6 -4.02 -5.43 6.60
C TRP A 6 -3.21 -6.50 7.32
N ASN A 7 -2.81 -7.50 6.54
CA ASN A 7 -2.10 -8.67 7.03
C ASN A 7 -0.61 -8.54 6.68
N ALA A 8 0.28 -8.81 7.64
CA ALA A 8 1.72 -8.75 7.40
C ALA A 8 2.26 -10.05 6.78
N PRO A 9 3.36 -10.00 6.02
CA PRO A 9 4.08 -11.19 5.54
C PRO A 9 4.36 -12.24 6.63
N PRO A 10 4.50 -13.54 6.29
CA PRO A 10 4.72 -14.62 7.27
C PRO A 10 5.97 -14.46 8.14
N GLU A 11 6.98 -13.73 7.68
CA GLU A 11 8.18 -13.41 8.44
C GLU A 11 7.97 -12.38 9.56
N PHE A 12 6.81 -11.69 9.57
CA PHE A 12 6.44 -10.71 10.60
C PHE A 12 5.29 -11.22 11.48
N LEU A 13 5.52 -12.27 12.28
CA LEU A 13 4.47 -13.02 12.98
C LEU A 13 3.70 -12.18 14.00
N VAL A 14 4.38 -11.36 14.81
CA VAL A 14 3.74 -10.50 15.82
C VAL A 14 2.86 -9.46 15.14
N VAL A 15 3.37 -8.80 14.11
CA VAL A 15 2.60 -7.82 13.33
C VAL A 15 1.42 -8.48 12.61
N ARG A 16 1.63 -9.68 12.09
CA ARG A 16 0.64 -10.47 11.35
C ARG A 16 -0.55 -10.86 12.23
N ASP A 17 -0.28 -11.33 13.45
CA ASP A 17 -1.32 -11.76 14.39
C ASP A 17 -2.19 -10.59 14.88
N GLN A 18 -1.60 -9.41 15.05
CA GLN A 18 -2.35 -8.22 15.49
C GLN A 18 -3.12 -7.55 14.36
N ARG A 19 -2.61 -7.64 13.13
CA ARG A 19 -3.04 -6.88 11.95
C ARG A 19 -2.88 -5.37 12.13
N THR A 20 -2.86 -4.68 11.01
CA THR A 20 -2.80 -3.22 10.91
C THR A 20 -3.99 -2.72 10.10
N PHE A 21 -4.10 -1.42 9.86
CA PHE A 21 -5.18 -0.86 9.04
C PHE A 21 -4.64 0.03 7.94
N VAL A 22 -5.24 -0.06 6.76
CA VAL A 22 -4.97 0.82 5.63
C VAL A 22 -6.20 1.67 5.37
N ILE A 23 -6.00 2.98 5.26
CA ILE A 23 -7.01 3.96 4.94
C ILE A 23 -6.64 4.60 3.60
N VAL A 24 -7.54 4.54 2.63
CA VAL A 24 -7.42 5.19 1.34
C VAL A 24 -8.43 6.33 1.25
N ARG A 25 -7.92 7.55 1.05
CA ARG A 25 -8.72 8.76 0.84
C ARG A 25 -8.56 9.25 -0.59
N PHE A 26 -9.66 9.66 -1.17
CA PHE A 26 -9.75 10.21 -2.52
C PHE A 26 -10.18 11.66 -2.39
N THR A 27 -9.43 12.56 -3.00
CA THR A 27 -9.75 13.98 -3.09
C THR A 27 -9.77 14.34 -4.57
N GLU A 28 -10.89 14.88 -5.05
CA GLU A 28 -10.98 15.44 -6.39
C GLU A 28 -10.05 16.65 -6.50
N LEU A 29 -9.19 16.66 -7.53
CA LEU A 29 -8.35 17.82 -7.85
C LEU A 29 -8.96 18.61 -9.01
N ASP A 30 -9.44 17.90 -10.02
CA ASP A 30 -10.22 18.42 -11.15
C ASP A 30 -11.00 17.26 -11.83
N GLU A 31 -11.68 17.55 -12.94
CA GLU A 31 -12.52 16.59 -13.69
C GLU A 31 -11.78 15.32 -14.16
N ARG A 32 -10.44 15.32 -14.21
CA ARG A 32 -9.61 14.22 -14.71
C ARG A 32 -8.61 13.68 -13.68
N HIS A 33 -8.45 14.33 -12.54
CA HIS A 33 -7.44 13.98 -11.55
C HIS A 33 -8.03 13.77 -10.16
N THR A 34 -7.66 12.66 -9.54
CA THR A 34 -7.97 12.35 -8.14
C THR A 34 -6.67 12.16 -7.38
N GLN A 35 -6.48 12.90 -6.30
CA GLN A 35 -5.42 12.63 -5.34
C GLN A 35 -5.80 11.42 -4.49
N VAL A 36 -4.92 10.42 -4.46
CA VAL A 36 -5.06 9.24 -3.62
C VAL A 36 -4.05 9.34 -2.48
N ASN A 37 -4.56 9.41 -1.25
CA ASN A 37 -3.73 9.33 -0.04
C ASN A 37 -3.93 7.97 0.63
N LEU A 38 -2.85 7.21 0.78
CA LEU A 38 -2.80 5.97 1.54
C LEU A 38 -2.15 6.24 2.91
N THR A 39 -2.83 5.88 3.98
CA THR A 39 -2.28 5.90 5.33
C THR A 39 -2.36 4.51 5.93
N HIS A 40 -1.21 3.97 6.35
CA HIS A 40 -1.11 2.69 7.03
C HIS A 40 -0.87 2.97 8.52
N ILE A 41 -1.80 2.54 9.37
CA ILE A 41 -1.81 2.79 10.82
C ILE A 41 -1.95 1.50 11.62
N GLY A 42 -1.93 1.61 12.95
CA GLY A 42 -2.01 0.48 13.87
C GLY A 42 -0.65 -0.15 14.17
N TRP A 43 0.43 0.62 14.04
CA TRP A 43 1.78 0.19 14.36
C TRP A 43 1.96 0.09 15.87
N GLY A 44 2.50 -1.04 16.33
CA GLY A 44 3.13 -1.15 17.64
C GLY A 44 4.53 -0.52 17.65
N GLU A 45 5.28 -0.81 18.70
CA GLU A 45 6.60 -0.21 18.94
C GLU A 45 7.71 -1.26 18.87
N SER A 46 8.84 -0.88 18.24
CA SER A 46 10.12 -1.59 18.26
C SER A 46 10.17 -3.00 17.64
N GLY A 47 11.37 -3.48 17.36
CA GLY A 47 11.63 -4.85 16.94
C GLY A 47 10.99 -5.17 15.58
N GLU A 48 10.12 -6.18 15.55
CA GLU A 48 9.45 -6.60 14.33
C GLU A 48 8.56 -5.50 13.71
N TRP A 49 8.03 -4.59 14.54
CA TRP A 49 7.21 -3.46 14.08
C TRP A 49 8.01 -2.49 13.22
N ASP A 50 9.25 -2.18 13.59
CA ASP A 50 10.12 -1.28 12.82
C ASP A 50 10.47 -1.90 11.45
N ALA A 51 10.78 -3.20 11.44
CA ALA A 51 11.09 -3.94 10.23
C ALA A 51 9.87 -4.03 9.29
N ALA A 52 8.70 -4.31 9.83
CA ALA A 52 7.45 -4.35 9.06
C ALA A 52 7.07 -2.96 8.53
N PHE A 53 7.25 -1.90 9.33
CA PHE A 53 7.01 -0.52 8.90
C PHE A 53 7.88 -0.16 7.69
N GLU A 54 9.19 -0.39 7.77
CA GLU A 54 10.11 -0.08 6.65
C GLU A 54 9.86 -0.99 5.44
N TYR A 55 9.47 -2.25 5.66
CA TYR A 55 9.01 -3.14 4.59
C TYR A 55 7.82 -2.53 3.85
N PHE A 56 6.76 -2.15 4.57
CA PHE A 56 5.54 -1.65 3.95
C PHE A 56 5.72 -0.27 3.34
N LYS A 57 6.49 0.62 3.96
CA LYS A 57 6.89 1.90 3.38
C LYS A 57 7.54 1.70 2.01
N ARG A 58 8.49 0.77 1.89
CA ARG A 58 9.12 0.44 0.60
C ARG A 58 8.11 -0.12 -0.40
N VAL A 59 7.32 -1.12 0.00
CA VAL A 59 6.38 -1.79 -0.92
C VAL A 59 5.28 -0.84 -1.40
N TRP A 60 4.70 -0.03 -0.52
CA TRP A 60 3.69 0.96 -0.90
C TRP A 60 4.25 1.99 -1.90
N ILE A 61 5.41 2.57 -1.58
CA ILE A 61 5.99 3.67 -2.38
C ILE A 61 6.59 3.18 -3.69
N LYS A 62 7.29 2.04 -3.68
CA LYS A 62 8.07 1.57 -4.83
C LYS A 62 7.32 0.61 -5.74
N VAL A 63 6.27 -0.04 -5.23
CA VAL A 63 5.59 -1.11 -5.97
C VAL A 63 4.12 -0.82 -6.16
N VAL A 64 3.36 -0.68 -5.07
CA VAL A 64 1.89 -0.71 -5.17
C VAL A 64 1.30 0.58 -5.72
N LEU A 65 1.68 1.74 -5.19
CA LEU A 65 1.15 3.03 -5.67
C LEU A 65 1.59 3.32 -7.13
N PRO A 66 2.84 3.07 -7.55
CA PRO A 66 3.23 3.18 -8.96
C PRO A 66 2.42 2.25 -9.87
N ARG A 67 2.19 1.00 -9.46
CA ARG A 67 1.37 0.03 -10.21
C ARG A 67 -0.08 0.47 -10.34
N LEU A 68 -0.66 1.00 -9.27
CA LEU A 68 -2.01 1.54 -9.30
C LEU A 68 -2.13 2.66 -10.32
N LYS A 69 -1.23 3.65 -10.26
CA LYS A 69 -1.19 4.74 -11.24
C LYS A 69 -1.04 4.21 -12.66
N TYR A 70 -0.08 3.31 -12.89
CA TYR A 70 0.15 2.74 -14.21
C TYR A 70 -1.11 2.06 -14.78
N SER A 71 -1.85 1.30 -13.97
CA SER A 71 -3.09 0.65 -14.43
C SER A 71 -4.19 1.64 -14.83
N PHE A 72 -4.24 2.84 -14.25
CA PHE A 72 -5.13 3.90 -14.71
C PHE A 72 -4.63 4.62 -15.96
N ASP A 73 -3.30 4.70 -16.14
CA ASP A 73 -2.70 5.36 -17.31
C ASP A 73 -2.80 4.50 -18.59
N VAL A 74 -2.65 3.17 -18.48
CA VAL A 74 -2.61 2.27 -19.65
C VAL A 74 -3.84 1.37 -19.82
N GLY A 75 -4.74 1.36 -18.84
CA GLY A 75 -5.88 0.45 -18.81
C GLY A 75 -5.54 -0.94 -18.23
N PRO A 76 -6.30 -2.00 -18.58
CA PRO A 76 -6.13 -3.32 -18.00
C PRO A 76 -4.71 -3.87 -18.12
N VAL A 77 -4.14 -4.32 -16.99
CA VAL A 77 -2.77 -4.85 -16.91
C VAL A 77 -2.81 -6.36 -16.67
N ASP A 78 -1.98 -7.10 -17.38
CA ASP A 78 -1.70 -8.50 -17.06
C ASP A 78 -0.73 -8.60 -15.88
N TRP A 79 -1.26 -8.91 -14.71
CA TRP A 79 -0.48 -9.02 -13.48
C TRP A 79 0.34 -10.33 -13.39
N SER A 80 0.17 -11.27 -14.31
CA SER A 80 1.08 -12.42 -14.44
C SER A 80 2.45 -12.00 -15.01
N ASN A 81 2.51 -10.85 -15.68
CA ASN A 81 3.73 -10.24 -16.19
C ASN A 81 3.77 -8.72 -15.89
N PRO A 82 3.96 -8.33 -14.61
CA PRO A 82 3.80 -6.95 -14.18
C PRO A 82 4.93 -6.04 -14.68
N PRO A 83 4.64 -4.75 -14.95
CA PRO A 83 5.66 -3.78 -15.33
C PRO A 83 6.73 -3.61 -14.22
N THR A 84 7.97 -3.41 -14.65
CA THR A 84 9.09 -3.00 -13.80
C THR A 84 9.19 -1.49 -13.80
N PHE A 85 9.17 -0.89 -12.61
CA PHE A 85 9.39 0.54 -12.41
C PHE A 85 10.84 0.73 -11.95
N ASN A 86 11.59 1.58 -12.65
CA ASN A 86 12.95 1.97 -12.25
C ASN A 86 12.92 2.96 -11.08
#